data_AF-A0A8J6VXD3-F1
#
_entry.id   AF-A0A8J6VXD3-F1
#
_cell.length_a   1.000
_cell.length_b   1.000
_cell.length_c   1.000
_cell.angle_alpha   90.00
_cell.angle_beta   90.00
_cell.angle_gamma   90.00
#
_symmetry.space_group_name_H-M   'P 1'
#
loop_
_entity.id
_entity.type
_entity.pdbx_description
1 polymer ?
#
loop_
_entity_poly.entity_id
_entity_poly.type
_entity_poly.pdbx_seq_one_letter_code
_entity_poly.pdbx_strand_id
1 'polypeptide(L)'
;MVEVALVDVKNISSSVSRSKFSESELELLAQMILDIGGLVSPVVLKPVGPERYAVIEGDLEYYAAVRAKEINPRKGEMVNALIVSPKYEEIASRQIKATKKDSPPNSSGNINSNEFEIYFKNFEIQYEKRLNQLRDEYRENKLEIIQRIDQLEHRIPEKIHPLDAFNSLSQTDLTAKLRSAGVSPQKAATISEAALSERKKKKFESLMDVSERLKEPRGKKMQKMLGEKKLLNIIDSWIRA
;
A
#
# COMPACT_ATOMS: atom_id res chain seq x y z
N MET A 1 -31.29 8.50 -23.82
CA MET A 1 -30.02 8.24 -24.51
C MET A 1 -29.45 9.59 -24.91
N VAL A 2 -28.12 9.69 -25.04
CA VAL A 2 -27.46 10.86 -25.62
C VAL A 2 -26.88 10.42 -26.96
N GLU A 3 -27.14 11.16 -28.01
CA GLU A 3 -26.71 10.86 -29.38
C GLU A 3 -25.92 12.04 -29.94
N VAL A 4 -24.84 11.75 -30.67
CA VAL A 4 -24.05 12.75 -31.40
C VAL A 4 -24.53 12.77 -32.84
N ALA A 5 -24.97 13.92 -33.35
CA ALA A 5 -25.47 14.05 -34.72
C ALA A 5 -25.12 15.41 -35.33
N LEU A 6 -25.14 15.50 -36.66
CA LEU A 6 -25.19 16.77 -37.38
C LEU A 6 -26.65 17.17 -37.55
N VAL A 7 -26.99 18.40 -37.16
CA VAL A 7 -28.35 18.94 -37.19
C VAL A 7 -28.36 20.20 -38.03
N ASP A 8 -29.34 20.32 -38.94
CA ASP A 8 -29.53 21.56 -39.72
C ASP A 8 -29.88 22.70 -38.76
N VAL A 9 -29.15 23.81 -38.88
CA VAL A 9 -29.35 24.99 -38.03
C VAL A 9 -30.79 25.51 -38.12
N LYS A 10 -31.47 25.35 -39.27
CA LYS A 10 -32.86 25.80 -39.44
C LYS A 10 -33.87 25.02 -38.58
N ASN A 11 -33.49 23.84 -38.11
CA ASN A 11 -34.33 22.94 -37.34
C ASN A 11 -34.13 23.09 -35.82
N ILE A 12 -33.26 24.00 -35.40
CA ILE A 12 -32.96 24.28 -34.00
C ILE A 12 -33.65 25.57 -33.60
N SER A 13 -34.21 25.61 -32.39
CA SER A 13 -34.74 26.82 -31.78
C SER A 13 -34.13 27.06 -30.40
N SER A 14 -33.87 28.32 -30.08
CA SER A 14 -33.45 28.75 -28.74
C SER A 14 -34.59 29.49 -28.04
N SER A 15 -34.67 29.30 -26.72
CA SER A 15 -35.59 30.04 -25.84
C SER A 15 -35.00 31.38 -25.36
N VAL A 16 -33.71 31.63 -25.64
CA VAL A 16 -32.98 32.81 -25.21
C VAL A 16 -32.89 33.79 -26.39
N SER A 17 -33.11 35.09 -26.15
CA SER A 17 -33.00 36.11 -27.21
C SER A 17 -31.56 36.29 -27.69
N ARG A 18 -31.36 36.36 -29.02
CA ARG A 18 -30.08 36.70 -29.69
C ARG A 18 -29.44 37.97 -29.11
N SER A 19 -30.27 38.94 -28.69
CA SER A 19 -29.82 40.23 -28.15
C SER A 19 -29.00 40.13 -26.86
N LYS A 20 -28.93 38.95 -26.22
CA LYS A 20 -28.08 38.74 -25.04
C LYS A 20 -26.60 38.51 -25.38
N PHE A 21 -26.27 38.31 -26.65
CA PHE A 21 -24.93 37.98 -27.09
C PHE A 21 -24.32 39.13 -27.89
N SER A 22 -23.02 39.35 -27.73
CA SER A 22 -22.29 40.38 -28.46
C SER A 22 -22.20 40.02 -29.95
N GLU A 23 -22.47 40.98 -30.84
CA GLU A 23 -22.33 40.75 -32.28
C GLU A 23 -20.89 40.42 -32.68
N SER A 24 -19.90 41.03 -32.03
CA SER A 24 -18.49 40.75 -32.32
C SER A 24 -18.07 39.35 -31.88
N GLU A 25 -18.60 38.86 -30.76
CA GLU A 25 -18.35 37.49 -30.29
C GLU A 25 -19.00 36.47 -31.22
N LEU A 26 -20.24 36.72 -31.66
CA LEU A 26 -20.93 35.86 -32.62
C LEU A 26 -20.22 35.82 -33.97
N GLU A 27 -19.73 36.96 -34.48
CA GLU A 27 -18.98 37.02 -35.74
C GLU A 27 -17.66 36.24 -35.63
N LEU A 28 -16.92 36.44 -34.54
CA LEU A 28 -15.66 35.74 -34.30
C LEU A 28 -15.85 34.23 -34.23
N LEU A 29 -16.84 33.77 -33.45
CA LEU A 29 -17.12 32.35 -33.28
C LEU A 29 -17.66 31.74 -34.59
N ALA A 30 -18.49 32.47 -35.34
CA ALA A 30 -18.97 32.04 -36.65
C ALA A 30 -17.84 31.79 -37.64
N GLN A 31 -16.83 32.69 -37.67
CA GLN A 31 -15.65 32.49 -38.51
C GLN A 31 -14.87 31.23 -38.08
N MET A 32 -14.68 31.03 -36.78
CA MET A 32 -14.01 29.81 -36.25
C MET A 32 -14.78 28.53 -36.59
N ILE A 33 -16.12 28.55 -36.54
CA ILE A 33 -16.97 27.43 -36.98
C ILE A 33 -16.71 27.11 -38.45
N LEU A 34 -16.63 28.14 -39.31
CA LEU A 34 -16.40 27.95 -40.75
C LEU A 34 -14.99 27.47 -41.08
N ASP A 35 -14.00 27.88 -40.28
CA ASP A 35 -12.60 27.49 -40.45
C ASP A 35 -12.39 26.01 -40.06
N ILE A 36 -12.96 25.59 -38.92
CA ILE A 36 -12.83 24.21 -38.41
C ILE A 36 -13.86 23.27 -39.08
N GLY A 37 -14.99 23.81 -39.55
CA GLY A 37 -16.11 23.04 -40.11
C GLY A 37 -17.09 22.51 -39.07
N GLY A 38 -17.17 23.14 -37.88
CA GLY A 38 -18.08 22.73 -36.80
C GLY A 38 -17.74 23.37 -35.46
N LEU A 39 -18.49 22.98 -34.42
CA LEU A 39 -18.27 23.41 -33.04
C LEU A 39 -17.35 22.43 -32.31
N VAL A 40 -16.36 22.93 -31.57
CA VAL A 40 -15.55 22.07 -30.68
C VAL A 40 -16.38 21.59 -29.49
N SER A 41 -17.26 22.45 -28.97
CA SER A 41 -18.26 22.11 -27.96
C SER A 41 -19.64 22.03 -28.62
N PRO A 42 -20.16 20.81 -28.90
CA PRO A 42 -21.44 20.64 -29.58
C PRO A 42 -22.60 21.27 -28.80
N VAL A 43 -23.60 21.81 -29.51
CA VAL A 43 -24.82 22.32 -28.86
C VAL A 43 -25.60 21.16 -28.24
N VAL A 44 -26.10 21.32 -27.02
CA VAL A 44 -26.93 20.30 -26.37
C VAL A 44 -28.40 20.59 -26.69
N LEU A 45 -29.07 19.61 -27.28
CA LEU A 45 -30.41 19.74 -27.84
C LEU A 45 -31.38 18.73 -27.23
N LYS A 46 -32.66 19.10 -27.20
CA LYS A 46 -33.78 18.16 -26.98
C LYS A 46 -34.72 18.11 -28.18
N PRO A 47 -35.26 16.94 -28.54
CA PRO A 47 -36.26 16.84 -29.59
C PRO A 47 -37.59 17.47 -29.12
N VAL A 48 -38.17 18.33 -29.96
CA VAL A 48 -39.50 18.95 -29.75
C VAL A 48 -40.51 18.56 -30.83
N GLY A 49 -40.08 17.81 -31.83
CA GLY A 49 -40.91 17.28 -32.91
C GLY A 49 -40.09 16.49 -33.93
N PRO A 50 -40.70 16.03 -35.03
CA PRO A 50 -39.98 15.37 -36.11
C PRO A 50 -38.91 16.30 -36.67
N GLU A 51 -37.64 15.89 -36.56
CA GLU A 51 -36.47 16.65 -36.99
C GLU A 51 -36.41 18.10 -36.45
N ARG A 52 -37.04 18.37 -35.30
CA ARG A 52 -37.01 19.71 -34.67
C ARG A 52 -36.46 19.62 -33.26
N TYR A 53 -35.59 20.56 -32.95
CA TYR A 53 -34.83 20.56 -31.71
C TYR A 53 -34.92 21.91 -31.00
N ALA A 54 -34.86 21.86 -29.67
CA ALA A 54 -34.70 23.03 -28.83
C ALA A 54 -33.37 22.96 -28.08
N VAL A 55 -32.71 24.11 -27.91
CA VAL A 55 -31.47 24.22 -27.16
C VAL A 55 -31.75 23.97 -25.66
N ILE A 56 -31.00 23.04 -25.07
CA ILE A 56 -30.88 22.89 -23.61
C ILE A 56 -29.71 23.75 -23.11
N GLU A 57 -28.59 23.71 -23.84
CA GLU A 57 -27.35 24.40 -23.50
C GLU A 57 -26.56 24.75 -24.77
N GLY A 58 -25.87 25.88 -24.75
CA GLY A 58 -25.09 26.38 -25.88
C GLY A 58 -25.85 27.38 -26.78
N ASP A 59 -26.57 28.33 -26.18
CA ASP A 59 -27.32 29.35 -26.92
C ASP A 59 -26.39 30.28 -27.74
N LEU A 60 -25.21 30.62 -27.20
CA LEU A 60 -24.19 31.41 -27.91
C LEU A 60 -23.72 30.64 -29.16
N GLU A 61 -23.38 29.37 -28.99
CA GLU A 61 -22.91 28.47 -30.04
C GLU A 61 -23.97 28.26 -31.12
N TYR A 62 -25.24 28.14 -30.72
CA TYR A 62 -26.37 28.12 -31.65
C TYR A 62 -26.47 29.42 -32.47
N TYR A 63 -26.41 30.60 -31.83
CA TYR A 63 -26.50 31.85 -32.58
C TYR A 63 -25.27 32.12 -33.46
N ALA A 64 -24.09 31.67 -33.04
CA ALA A 64 -22.90 31.71 -33.86
C ALA A 64 -23.00 30.76 -35.06
N ALA A 65 -23.64 29.59 -34.90
CA ALA A 65 -23.95 28.70 -36.02
C ALA A 65 -24.93 29.32 -37.02
N VAL A 66 -25.97 30.00 -36.54
CA VAL A 66 -26.88 30.80 -37.39
C VAL A 66 -26.08 31.84 -38.17
N ARG A 67 -25.16 32.54 -37.49
CA ARG A 67 -24.31 33.53 -38.13
C ARG A 67 -23.34 32.93 -39.16
N ALA A 68 -22.75 31.77 -38.87
CA ALA A 68 -21.90 31.03 -39.81
C ALA A 68 -22.67 30.63 -41.08
N LYS A 69 -23.94 30.22 -40.94
CA LYS A 69 -24.84 29.94 -42.06
C LYS A 69 -25.14 31.19 -42.91
N GLU A 70 -25.31 32.34 -42.28
CA GLU A 70 -25.50 33.62 -42.98
C GLU A 70 -24.25 34.01 -43.81
N ILE A 71 -23.05 33.79 -43.25
CA ILE A 71 -21.78 34.09 -43.92
C ILE A 71 -21.53 33.12 -45.08
N ASN A 72 -21.68 31.82 -44.84
CA ASN A 72 -21.51 30.79 -45.88
C ASN A 72 -22.57 29.69 -45.74
N PRO A 73 -23.67 29.76 -46.52
CA PRO A 73 -24.79 28.82 -46.39
C PRO A 73 -24.42 27.36 -46.61
N ARG A 74 -23.41 27.06 -47.44
CA ARG A 74 -23.00 25.68 -47.73
C ARG A 74 -22.18 25.07 -46.61
N LYS A 75 -21.33 25.86 -45.96
CA LYS A 75 -20.45 25.38 -44.88
C LYS A 75 -21.12 25.46 -43.50
N GLY A 76 -22.03 26.40 -43.30
CA GLY A 76 -22.75 26.60 -42.04
C GLY A 76 -24.15 25.98 -42.00
N GLU A 77 -24.50 25.10 -42.96
CA GLU A 77 -25.86 24.51 -43.01
C GLU A 77 -26.20 23.67 -41.78
N MET A 78 -25.22 22.90 -41.30
CA MET A 78 -25.38 21.94 -40.21
C MET A 78 -24.36 22.19 -39.12
N VAL A 79 -24.71 21.82 -37.88
CA VAL A 79 -23.79 21.82 -36.75
C VAL A 79 -23.85 20.51 -35.99
N ASN A 80 -22.72 20.14 -35.41
CA ASN A 80 -22.65 19.01 -34.50
C ASN A 80 -23.35 19.35 -33.18
N ALA A 81 -24.16 18.39 -32.72
CA ALA A 81 -24.99 18.53 -31.54
C ALA A 81 -25.04 17.23 -30.74
N LEU A 82 -25.32 17.38 -29.45
CA LEU A 82 -25.65 16.31 -28.52
C LEU A 82 -27.17 16.29 -28.30
N ILE A 83 -27.86 15.31 -28.88
CA ILE A 83 -29.30 15.15 -28.74
C ILE A 83 -29.59 14.32 -27.49
N VAL A 84 -30.28 14.93 -26.53
CA VAL A 84 -30.66 14.32 -25.26
C VAL A 84 -32.13 13.93 -25.31
N SER A 85 -32.44 12.65 -25.08
CA SER A 85 -33.84 12.22 -24.98
C SER A 85 -34.52 12.90 -23.78
N PRO A 86 -35.82 13.27 -23.86
CA PRO A 86 -36.51 14.02 -22.81
C PRO A 86 -36.39 13.41 -21.40
N LYS A 87 -36.37 12.07 -21.30
CA LYS A 87 -36.20 11.33 -20.03
C LYS A 87 -34.91 11.68 -19.27
N TYR A 88 -33.88 12.18 -19.96
CA TYR A 88 -32.55 12.45 -19.39
C TYR A 88 -32.21 13.94 -19.31
N GLU A 89 -33.15 14.84 -19.66
CA GLU A 89 -32.92 16.29 -19.69
C GLU A 89 -32.42 16.82 -18.34
N GLU A 90 -33.04 16.41 -17.24
CA GLU A 90 -32.64 16.84 -15.89
C GLU A 90 -31.26 16.31 -15.47
N ILE A 91 -30.90 15.10 -15.92
CA ILE A 91 -29.60 14.48 -15.61
C ILE A 91 -28.51 15.19 -16.43
N ALA A 92 -28.76 15.43 -17.72
CA ALA A 92 -27.87 16.17 -18.60
C ALA A 92 -27.63 17.59 -18.07
N SER A 93 -28.70 18.28 -17.67
CA SER A 93 -28.61 19.63 -17.09
C SER A 93 -27.79 19.67 -15.80
N ARG A 94 -27.92 18.65 -14.93
CA ARG A 94 -27.09 18.51 -13.73
C ARG A 94 -25.63 18.25 -14.06
N GLN A 95 -25.35 17.40 -15.05
CA GLN A 95 -24.00 17.11 -15.50
C GLN A 95 -23.33 18.37 -16.07
N ILE A 96 -24.01 19.10 -16.94
CA ILE A 96 -23.53 20.37 -17.52
C ILE A 96 -23.16 21.36 -16.41
N LYS A 97 -24.02 21.53 -15.40
CA LYS A 97 -23.76 22.40 -14.24
C LYS A 97 -22.58 21.94 -13.40
N ALA A 98 -22.36 20.64 -13.27
CA ALA A 98 -21.23 20.09 -12.54
C ALA A 98 -19.91 20.30 -13.29
N THR A 99 -19.92 20.21 -14.62
CA THR A 99 -18.71 20.36 -15.46
C THR A 99 -18.33 21.83 -15.72
N LYS A 100 -19.29 22.77 -15.74
CA LYS A 100 -19.02 24.20 -15.94
C LYS A 100 -18.46 24.94 -14.71
N LYS A 101 -18.35 24.28 -13.55
CA LYS A 101 -17.96 24.92 -12.29
C LYS A 101 -16.51 25.46 -12.27
N ASP A 102 -15.71 25.17 -13.29
CA ASP A 102 -14.27 25.48 -13.31
C ASP A 102 -13.86 26.56 -14.33
N SER A 103 -14.78 27.46 -14.74
CA SER A 103 -14.34 28.70 -15.40
C SER A 103 -14.08 29.77 -14.33
N PRO A 104 -12.83 30.03 -13.90
CA PRO A 104 -12.55 31.19 -13.08
C PRO A 104 -12.88 32.45 -13.90
N PRO A 105 -13.62 33.43 -13.35
CA PRO A 105 -13.72 34.73 -13.97
C PRO A 105 -12.33 35.38 -13.92
N ASN A 106 -11.78 35.68 -15.08
CA ASN A 106 -10.67 36.59 -15.34
C ASN A 106 -9.48 36.58 -14.36
N SER A 107 -8.35 36.15 -14.90
CA SER A 107 -7.00 36.33 -14.37
C SER A 107 -6.72 37.78 -13.91
N SER A 108 -7.03 38.04 -12.65
CA SER A 108 -6.38 39.05 -11.82
C SER A 108 -6.12 38.36 -10.49
N GLY A 109 -4.83 38.19 -10.16
CA GLY A 109 -4.36 37.32 -9.09
C GLY A 109 -5.12 37.49 -7.78
N ASN A 110 -5.98 36.53 -7.50
CA ASN A 110 -6.45 36.23 -6.16
C ASN A 110 -6.88 34.76 -6.16
N ILE A 111 -6.06 33.89 -5.58
CA ILE A 111 -6.38 32.46 -5.55
C ILE A 111 -7.60 32.31 -4.63
N ASN A 112 -8.72 31.85 -5.18
CA ASN A 112 -9.94 31.67 -4.43
C ASN A 112 -9.73 30.62 -3.33
N SER A 113 -10.00 30.99 -2.08
CA SER A 113 -9.85 30.14 -0.89
C SER A 113 -10.51 28.76 -1.04
N ASN A 114 -11.62 28.69 -1.77
CA ASN A 114 -12.35 27.44 -2.02
C ASN A 114 -11.58 26.45 -2.90
N GLU A 115 -10.75 26.93 -3.83
CA GLU A 115 -9.96 26.06 -4.69
C GLU A 115 -8.82 25.43 -3.88
N PHE A 116 -8.15 26.23 -3.04
CA PHE A 116 -7.21 25.74 -2.05
C PHE A 116 -7.83 24.73 -1.09
N GLU A 117 -9.06 24.95 -0.63
CA GLU A 117 -9.74 24.03 0.28
C GLU A 117 -10.02 22.66 -0.38
N ILE A 118 -10.36 22.66 -1.67
CA ILE A 118 -10.54 21.42 -2.44
C ILE A 118 -9.20 20.70 -2.62
N TYR A 119 -8.15 21.41 -3.03
CA TYR A 119 -6.81 20.85 -3.13
C TYR A 119 -6.33 20.30 -1.78
N PHE A 120 -6.58 21.02 -0.69
CA PHE A 120 -6.19 20.61 0.66
C PHE A 120 -6.94 19.36 1.12
N LYS A 121 -8.26 19.28 0.93
CA LYS A 121 -9.05 18.07 1.23
C LYS A 121 -8.60 16.87 0.42
N ASN A 122 -8.34 17.06 -0.87
CA ASN A 122 -7.82 15.99 -1.72
C ASN A 122 -6.43 15.53 -1.25
N PHE A 123 -5.59 16.47 -0.82
CA PHE A 123 -4.29 16.18 -0.26
C PHE A 123 -4.41 15.41 1.07
N GLU A 124 -5.29 15.83 1.98
CA GLU A 124 -5.57 15.14 3.25
C GLU A 124 -5.98 13.68 3.02
N ILE A 125 -6.91 13.43 2.09
CA ILE A 125 -7.37 12.07 1.75
C ILE A 125 -6.20 11.21 1.26
N GLN A 126 -5.36 11.75 0.37
CA GLN A 126 -4.20 11.01 -0.13
C GLN A 126 -3.14 10.78 0.96
N TYR A 127 -2.91 11.77 1.83
CA TYR A 127 -1.96 11.68 2.93
C TYR A 127 -2.39 10.63 3.96
N GLU A 128 -3.67 10.66 4.36
CA GLU A 128 -4.23 9.70 5.30
C GLU A 128 -4.14 8.27 4.76
N LYS A 129 -4.46 8.09 3.47
CA LYS A 129 -4.30 6.80 2.79
C LYS A 129 -2.84 6.32 2.84
N ARG A 130 -1.87 7.20 2.58
CA ARG A 130 -0.44 6.83 2.59
C ARG A 130 0.07 6.52 3.99
N LEU A 131 -0.38 7.25 5.02
CA LEU A 131 -0.04 6.98 6.42
C LEU A 131 -0.58 5.63 6.89
N ASN A 132 -1.82 5.31 6.53
CA ASN A 132 -2.41 4.02 6.87
C ASN A 132 -1.64 2.86 6.22
N GLN A 133 -1.28 2.99 4.93
CA GLN A 133 -0.43 2.00 4.25
C GLN A 133 0.92 1.79 4.96
N LEU A 134 1.62 2.88 5.29
CA LEU A 134 2.92 2.80 5.95
C LEU A 134 2.82 2.14 7.34
N ARG A 135 1.76 2.44 8.09
CA ARG A 135 1.50 1.81 9.40
C ARG A 135 1.29 0.31 9.26
N ASP A 136 0.52 -0.11 8.25
CA ASP A 136 0.20 -1.52 8.05
C ASP A 136 1.44 -2.30 7.59
N GLU A 137 2.23 -1.75 6.66
CA GLU A 137 3.54 -2.29 6.26
C GLU A 137 4.51 -2.43 7.45
N TYR A 138 4.58 -1.41 8.32
CA TYR A 138 5.41 -1.47 9.51
C TYR A 138 4.98 -2.59 10.48
N ARG A 139 3.67 -2.79 10.62
CA ARG A 139 3.12 -3.83 11.49
C ARG A 139 3.43 -5.22 10.97
N GLU A 140 3.29 -5.43 9.66
CA GLU A 140 3.63 -6.70 9.01
C GLU A 140 5.12 -7.01 9.13
N ASN A 141 5.98 -6.06 8.78
CA ASN A 141 7.44 -6.22 8.89
C ASN A 141 7.88 -6.51 10.34
N LYS A 142 7.27 -5.84 11.32
CA LYS A 142 7.56 -6.12 12.74
C LYS A 142 7.20 -7.56 13.12
N LEU A 143 6.04 -8.04 12.68
CA LEU A 143 5.62 -9.42 12.96
C LEU A 143 6.54 -10.44 12.29
N GLU A 144 6.95 -10.20 11.05
CA GLU A 144 7.89 -11.07 10.33
C GLU A 144 9.25 -11.13 11.03
N ILE A 145 9.79 -9.99 11.47
CA ILE A 145 11.06 -9.93 12.20
C ILE A 145 10.97 -10.72 13.51
N ILE A 146 9.89 -10.53 14.29
CA ILE A 146 9.69 -11.26 15.55
C ILE A 146 9.65 -12.77 15.30
N GLN A 147 8.87 -13.23 14.31
CA GLN A 147 8.80 -14.65 13.97
C GLN A 147 10.15 -15.22 13.55
N ARG A 148 10.96 -14.43 12.83
CA ARG A 148 12.30 -14.85 12.41
C ARG A 148 13.28 -14.91 13.57
N ILE A 149 13.18 -13.98 14.53
CA ILE A 149 13.95 -14.04 15.78
C ILE A 149 13.58 -15.30 16.56
N ASP A 150 12.29 -15.57 16.77
CA ASP A 150 11.84 -16.77 17.48
C ASP A 150 12.40 -18.03 16.82
N GLN A 151 12.32 -18.13 15.49
CA GLN A 151 12.89 -19.27 14.75
C GLN A 151 14.41 -19.40 14.92
N LEU A 152 15.14 -18.29 15.03
CA LEU A 152 16.59 -18.32 15.27
C LEU A 152 16.90 -18.72 16.69
N GLU A 153 16.17 -18.23 17.70
CA GLU A 153 16.36 -18.60 19.10
C GLU A 153 16.20 -20.11 19.31
N HIS A 154 15.19 -20.73 18.69
CA HIS A 154 14.99 -22.19 18.76
C HIS A 154 16.10 -23.01 18.06
N ARG A 155 16.89 -22.38 17.18
CA ARG A 155 18.00 -23.01 16.47
C ARG A 155 19.35 -22.80 17.13
N ILE A 156 19.45 -21.91 18.11
CA ILE A 156 20.66 -21.69 18.89
C ILE A 156 20.63 -22.65 20.08
N PRO A 157 21.55 -23.63 20.17
CA PRO A 157 21.64 -24.47 21.34
C PRO A 157 21.87 -23.60 22.59
N GLU A 158 21.15 -23.86 23.68
CA GLU A 158 21.41 -23.17 24.94
C GLU A 158 22.89 -23.38 25.34
N LYS A 159 23.63 -22.27 25.42
CA LYS A 159 25.02 -22.24 25.90
C LYS A 159 25.03 -22.53 27.39
N ILE A 160 25.00 -23.80 27.76
CA ILE A 160 25.11 -24.22 29.15
C ILE A 160 26.59 -24.30 29.51
N HIS A 161 27.02 -23.46 30.44
CA HIS A 161 28.38 -23.55 30.98
C HIS A 161 28.59 -24.92 31.62
N PRO A 162 29.73 -25.59 31.39
CA PRO A 162 29.95 -26.95 31.88
C PRO A 162 29.77 -27.12 33.39
N LEU A 163 30.14 -26.12 34.18
CA LEU A 163 29.95 -26.16 35.64
C LEU A 163 28.47 -26.17 36.01
N ASP A 164 27.67 -25.33 35.35
CA ASP A 164 26.22 -25.28 35.54
C ASP A 164 25.60 -26.60 35.13
N ALA A 165 26.02 -27.18 34.00
CA ALA A 165 25.57 -28.49 33.55
C ALA A 165 25.79 -29.59 34.62
N PHE A 166 26.97 -29.66 35.25
CA PHE A 166 27.22 -30.63 36.31
C PHE A 166 26.36 -30.39 37.56
N ASN A 167 26.02 -29.13 37.86
CA ASN A 167 25.24 -28.75 39.03
C ASN A 167 23.71 -28.84 38.84
N SER A 168 23.19 -28.63 37.63
CA SER A 168 21.76 -28.47 37.37
C SER A 168 21.11 -29.57 36.52
N LEU A 169 21.81 -30.14 35.53
CA LEU A 169 21.19 -31.07 34.57
C LEU A 169 20.75 -32.38 35.22
N SER A 170 19.70 -32.99 34.67
CA SER A 170 19.27 -34.34 35.05
C SER A 170 20.32 -35.39 34.64
N GLN A 171 20.23 -36.61 35.17
CA GLN A 171 21.15 -37.69 34.80
C GLN A 171 21.10 -38.00 33.30
N THR A 172 19.93 -37.95 32.68
CA THR A 172 19.74 -38.20 31.25
C THR A 172 20.37 -37.10 30.40
N ASP A 173 20.15 -35.84 30.76
CA ASP A 173 20.65 -34.69 30.00
C ASP A 173 22.17 -34.53 30.13
N LEU A 174 22.69 -34.75 31.34
CA LEU A 174 24.14 -34.74 31.60
C LEU A 174 24.84 -35.87 30.84
N THR A 175 24.22 -37.05 30.77
CA THR A 175 24.76 -38.18 29.99
C THR A 175 24.78 -37.86 28.49
N ALA A 176 23.71 -37.24 27.96
CA ALA A 176 23.65 -36.84 26.55
C ALA A 176 24.73 -35.79 26.20
N LYS A 177 24.92 -34.77 27.05
CA LYS A 177 25.99 -33.77 26.89
C LYS A 177 27.39 -34.38 27.02
N LEU A 178 27.62 -35.30 27.96
CA LEU A 178 28.93 -35.99 28.06
C LEU A 178 29.24 -36.82 26.81
N ARG A 179 28.22 -37.44 26.21
CA ARG A 179 28.37 -38.15 24.94
C ARG A 179 28.69 -37.20 23.78
N SER A 180 28.08 -36.02 23.72
CA SER A 180 28.40 -35.02 22.69
C SER A 180 29.85 -34.52 22.77
N ALA A 181 30.47 -34.59 23.95
CA ALA A 181 31.89 -34.29 24.18
C ALA A 181 32.84 -35.50 23.94
N GLY A 182 32.33 -36.61 23.37
CA GLY A 182 33.14 -37.78 23.02
C GLY A 182 33.41 -38.76 24.17
N VAL A 183 32.65 -38.69 25.28
CA VAL A 183 32.71 -39.70 26.35
C VAL A 183 31.89 -40.93 25.95
N SER A 184 32.43 -42.14 26.14
CA SER A 184 31.73 -43.37 25.81
C SER A 184 30.42 -43.52 26.61
N PRO A 185 29.36 -44.15 26.05
CA PRO A 185 28.04 -44.20 26.68
C PRO A 185 28.04 -44.75 28.12
N GLN A 186 28.78 -45.83 28.36
CA GLN A 186 28.90 -46.46 29.68
C GLN A 186 29.61 -45.54 30.68
N LYS A 187 30.68 -44.86 30.25
CA LYS A 187 31.46 -43.95 31.12
C LYS A 187 30.70 -42.63 31.36
N ALA A 188 29.91 -42.17 30.40
CA ALA A 188 29.05 -41.01 30.57
C ALA A 188 27.97 -41.26 31.62
N ALA A 189 27.33 -42.44 31.60
CA ALA A 189 26.33 -42.82 32.60
C ALA A 189 26.91 -42.88 34.02
N THR A 190 28.09 -43.49 34.19
CA THR A 190 28.75 -43.58 35.51
C THR A 190 29.22 -42.22 36.03
N ILE A 191 29.75 -41.36 35.16
CA ILE A 191 30.12 -39.99 35.52
C ILE A 191 28.89 -39.18 35.94
N SER A 192 27.78 -39.29 35.19
CA SER A 192 26.54 -38.60 35.54
C SER A 192 25.99 -39.05 36.90
N GLU A 193 25.96 -40.36 37.15
CA GLU A 193 25.49 -40.91 38.43
C GLU A 193 26.36 -40.45 39.62
N ALA A 194 27.68 -40.48 39.45
CA ALA A 194 28.63 -39.97 40.45
C ALA A 194 28.46 -38.46 40.67
N ALA A 195 28.26 -37.68 39.61
CA ALA A 195 28.03 -36.24 39.70
C ALA A 195 26.73 -35.90 40.44
N LEU A 196 25.63 -36.62 40.18
CA LEU A 196 24.38 -36.44 40.93
C LEU A 196 24.55 -36.80 42.41
N SER A 197 25.30 -37.84 42.72
CA SER A 197 25.55 -38.27 44.11
C SER A 197 26.43 -37.27 44.87
N GLU A 198 27.48 -36.74 44.23
CA GLU A 198 28.39 -35.78 44.83
C GLU A 198 27.76 -34.39 44.96
N ARG A 199 27.00 -33.92 43.97
CA ARG A 199 26.38 -32.58 44.03
C ARG A 199 25.27 -32.47 45.07
N LYS A 200 24.64 -33.61 45.43
CA LYS A 200 23.68 -33.69 46.56
C LYS A 200 24.35 -33.36 47.91
N LYS A 201 25.65 -33.66 48.05
CA LYS A 201 26.42 -33.33 49.26
C LYS A 201 26.80 -31.85 49.27
N LYS A 202 27.36 -31.37 48.17
CA LYS A 202 27.75 -29.97 47.95
C LYS A 202 27.80 -29.70 46.46
N LYS A 203 27.25 -28.56 46.01
CA LYS A 203 27.42 -28.13 44.61
C LYS A 203 28.92 -28.02 44.26
N PHE A 204 29.26 -28.27 43.00
CA PHE A 204 30.62 -28.08 42.52
C PHE A 204 30.92 -26.59 42.42
N GLU A 205 32.10 -26.18 42.91
CA GLU A 205 32.52 -24.77 42.90
C GLU A 205 33.33 -24.42 41.64
N SER A 206 33.96 -25.43 41.01
CA SER A 206 34.72 -25.27 39.78
C SER A 206 34.79 -26.58 38.99
N LEU A 207 35.22 -26.52 37.73
CA LEU A 207 35.48 -27.73 36.94
C LEU A 207 36.67 -28.55 37.49
N MET A 208 37.59 -27.90 38.21
CA MET A 208 38.66 -28.61 38.88
C MET A 208 38.12 -29.41 40.08
N ASP A 209 37.17 -28.83 40.83
CA ASP A 209 36.44 -29.51 41.91
C ASP A 209 35.65 -30.72 41.36
N VAL A 210 35.01 -30.57 40.20
CA VAL A 210 34.39 -31.71 39.48
C VAL A 210 35.42 -32.84 39.23
N SER A 211 36.62 -32.50 38.77
CA SER A 211 37.70 -33.48 38.53
C SER A 211 38.17 -34.20 39.79
N GLU A 212 38.19 -33.50 40.93
CA GLU A 212 38.79 -33.97 42.17
C GLU A 212 37.84 -34.83 42.99
N ARG A 213 36.54 -34.55 42.92
CA ARG A 213 35.54 -35.33 43.64
C ARG A 213 35.04 -36.53 42.83
N LEU A 214 35.02 -36.44 41.50
CA LEU A 214 34.63 -37.56 40.64
C LEU A 214 35.81 -38.52 40.45
N LYS A 215 35.86 -39.56 41.30
CA LYS A 215 36.91 -40.59 41.30
C LYS A 215 36.31 -41.99 41.15
N GLU A 216 36.98 -42.83 40.37
CA GLU A 216 36.67 -44.26 40.21
C GLU A 216 37.80 -45.12 40.79
N PRO A 217 37.50 -46.28 41.40
CA PRO A 217 38.51 -47.20 41.88
C PRO A 217 39.23 -47.87 40.70
N ARG A 218 40.56 -47.78 40.66
CA ARG A 218 41.39 -48.50 39.69
C ARG A 218 42.48 -49.27 40.44
N GLY A 219 42.17 -50.52 40.77
CA GLY A 219 43.00 -51.32 41.68
C GLY A 219 42.96 -50.76 43.11
N LYS A 220 44.11 -50.60 43.76
CA LYS A 220 44.23 -50.06 45.14
C LYS A 220 44.16 -48.52 45.24
N LYS A 221 44.05 -47.81 44.12
CA LYS A 221 44.08 -46.33 44.08
C LYS A 221 42.80 -45.77 43.46
N MET A 222 42.36 -44.62 43.98
CA MET A 222 41.29 -43.82 43.39
C MET A 222 41.87 -42.97 42.25
N GLN A 223 41.30 -43.05 41.05
CA GLN A 223 41.69 -42.24 39.90
C GLN A 223 40.58 -41.27 39.51
N LYS A 224 40.93 -40.05 39.07
CA LYS A 224 39.98 -39.07 38.55
C LYS A 224 39.22 -39.63 37.34
N MET A 225 37.89 -39.58 37.36
CA MET A 225 37.03 -40.00 36.25
C MET A 225 37.16 -39.07 35.04
N LEU A 226 37.35 -37.78 35.32
CA LEU A 226 37.58 -36.70 34.36
C LEU A 226 38.98 -36.10 34.59
N GLY A 227 39.89 -36.29 33.63
CA GLY A 227 41.19 -35.61 33.62
C GLY A 227 41.11 -34.28 32.87
N GLU A 228 42.14 -33.45 33.02
CA GLU A 228 42.23 -32.11 32.42
C GLU A 228 41.94 -32.08 30.91
N LYS A 229 42.54 -33.01 30.15
CA LYS A 229 42.30 -33.14 28.70
C LYS A 229 40.82 -33.40 28.36
N LYS A 230 40.10 -34.16 29.19
CA LYS A 230 38.67 -34.43 28.98
C LYS A 230 37.81 -33.23 29.38
N LEU A 231 38.20 -32.50 30.42
CA LEU A 231 37.51 -31.26 30.80
C LEU A 231 37.66 -30.19 29.74
N LEU A 232 38.84 -30.05 29.12
CA LEU A 232 39.05 -29.16 27.98
C LEU A 232 38.16 -29.53 26.80
N ASN A 233 38.06 -30.82 26.45
CA ASN A 233 37.15 -31.27 25.39
C ASN A 233 35.67 -30.98 25.71
N ILE A 234 35.27 -31.10 26.98
CA ILE A 234 33.92 -30.75 27.44
C ILE A 234 33.67 -29.25 27.31
N ILE A 235 34.63 -28.41 27.71
CA ILE A 235 34.57 -26.95 27.57
C ILE A 235 34.44 -26.57 26.09
N ASP A 236 35.32 -27.09 25.22
CA ASP A 236 35.28 -26.79 23.79
C ASP A 236 33.99 -27.29 23.13
N SER A 237 33.49 -28.47 23.53
CA SER A 237 32.26 -29.04 22.95
C SER A 237 30.99 -28.31 23.39
N TRP A 238 30.90 -27.88 24.65
CA TRP A 238 29.65 -27.35 25.20
C TRP A 238 29.54 -25.83 25.13
N ILE A 239 30.67 -25.12 24.93
CA ILE A 239 30.68 -23.67 24.75
C ILE A 239 30.60 -23.29 23.26
N ARG A 240 31.07 -24.16 22.35
CA ARG A 240 31.04 -23.90 20.89
C ARG A 240 29.82 -24.47 20.16
N ALA A 241 29.09 -25.41 20.77
CA ALA A 241 27.83 -25.95 20.24
C ALA A 241 26.68 -25.03 20.62
#